data_AF-A0A962HEU2-F1
#
_entry.id   AF-A0A962HEU2-F1
#
_cell.length_a   1.000
_cell.length_b   1.000
_cell.length_c   1.000
_cell.angle_alpha   90.00
_cell.angle_beta   90.00
_cell.angle_gamma   90.00
#
_symmetry.space_group_name_H-M   'P 1'
#
loop_
_entity.id
_entity.type
_entity.pdbx_description
1 polymer ?
#
loop_
_entity_poly.entity_id
_entity_poly.type
_entity_poly.pdbx_seq_one_letter_code
_entity_poly.pdbx_strand_id
1 'polypeptide(L)' 'MSWLKKLVPGANSSEKKAQRGSSIPEGLWKKCPRCESVLYRPELDKTLDVCPKCDHHMRIGARRR' A
#
# COMPACT_ATOMS: atom_id res chain seq x y z
N MET A 1 5.80 -45.80 10.72
CA MET A 1 4.37 -46.02 11.02
C MET A 1 3.75 -44.71 11.46
N SER A 2 3.07 -44.07 10.50
CA SER A 2 2.31 -42.83 10.62
C SER A 2 1.10 -43.01 11.53
N TRP A 3 0.89 -42.12 12.50
CA TRP A 3 -0.45 -41.99 13.09
C TRP A 3 -0.84 -40.55 13.45
N LEU A 4 0.11 -39.64 13.68
CA LEU A 4 -0.20 -38.24 13.96
C LEU A 4 -0.35 -37.41 12.65
N LYS A 5 -1.24 -37.86 11.77
CA LYS A 5 -1.59 -37.13 10.53
C LYS A 5 -3.07 -37.28 10.23
N LYS A 6 -3.88 -36.67 11.10
CA LYS A 6 -5.31 -36.31 10.97
C LYS A 6 -5.68 -35.87 12.40
N LEU A 7 -6.04 -34.63 12.68
CA LEU A 7 -7.34 -34.06 12.36
C LEU A 7 -7.29 -32.54 12.57
N VAL A 8 -7.20 -31.76 11.50
CA VAL A 8 -7.84 -30.43 11.47
C VAL A 8 -8.53 -30.31 10.11
N PRO A 9 -9.85 -30.54 10.03
CA PRO A 9 -10.60 -30.31 8.82
C PRO A 9 -10.87 -28.81 8.66
N GLY A 10 -10.60 -28.27 7.46
CA GLY A 10 -11.28 -27.10 6.90
C GLY A 10 -10.99 -25.75 7.56
N ALA A 11 -10.01 -25.04 7.01
CA ALA A 11 -10.02 -23.57 6.99
C ALA A 11 -9.55 -23.10 5.60
N ASN A 12 -10.48 -23.10 4.67
CA ASN A 12 -10.59 -22.16 3.55
C ASN A 12 -9.87 -20.83 3.83
N SER A 13 -8.71 -20.63 3.21
CA SER A 13 -8.15 -19.30 2.96
C SER A 13 -7.24 -19.40 1.75
N SER A 14 -7.81 -19.02 0.60
CA SER A 14 -7.08 -18.84 -0.64
C SER A 14 -5.83 -18.00 -0.41
N GLU A 15 -4.70 -18.60 -0.71
CA GLU A 15 -3.44 -17.90 -0.96
C GLU A 15 -3.68 -16.79 -1.98
N LYS A 16 -3.34 -15.54 -1.60
CA LYS A 16 -2.62 -14.52 -2.40
C LYS A 16 -2.89 -13.12 -1.83
N LYS A 17 -1.96 -12.60 -1.02
CA LYS A 17 -0.97 -11.62 -1.49
C LYS A 17 -0.01 -11.29 -0.35
N ALA A 18 1.25 -11.65 -0.55
CA ALA A 18 2.35 -11.12 0.20
C ALA A 18 2.37 -9.59 0.10
N GLN A 19 2.43 -8.91 1.24
CA GLN A 19 3.14 -7.64 1.38
C GLN A 19 3.67 -7.56 2.82
N ARG A 20 4.85 -8.17 2.96
CA ARG A 20 5.82 -7.88 4.02
C ARG A 20 6.44 -6.51 3.72
N GLY A 21 6.79 -5.77 4.77
CA GLY A 21 7.62 -4.56 4.74
C GLY A 21 7.38 -3.77 6.04
N SER A 22 7.98 -4.17 7.15
CA SER A 22 9.32 -3.80 7.65
C SER A 22 9.41 -2.39 8.23
N SER A 23 10.01 -2.35 9.41
CA SER A 23 10.23 -1.23 10.32
C SER A 23 11.18 -0.14 9.77
N ILE A 24 10.74 0.58 8.76
CA ILE A 24 11.24 1.90 8.34
C ILE A 24 10.02 2.84 8.44
N PRO A 25 10.14 4.12 8.81
CA PRO A 25 9.04 5.08 8.60
C PRO A 25 8.83 5.31 7.09
N GLU A 26 8.37 4.27 6.40
CA GLU A 26 8.00 4.18 5.00
C GLU A 26 6.73 5.01 4.79
N GLY A 27 6.89 6.33 4.66
CA GLY A 27 5.70 7.17 4.71
C GLY A 27 5.89 8.65 4.38
N LEU A 28 7.11 9.12 4.16
CA LEU A 28 7.37 10.56 3.98
C LEU A 28 7.53 10.98 2.52
N TRP A 29 7.96 10.07 1.64
CA TRP A 29 8.23 10.40 0.24
C TRP A 29 7.36 9.56 -0.70
N LYS A 30 6.79 10.17 -1.75
CA LYS A 30 5.97 9.50 -2.78
C LYS A 30 6.38 10.01 -4.16
N LYS A 31 6.46 9.12 -5.16
CA LYS A 31 6.77 9.51 -6.55
C LYS A 31 5.47 9.89 -7.28
N CYS A 32 5.50 10.99 -8.02
CA CYS A 32 4.40 11.34 -8.93
C CYS A 32 4.41 10.43 -10.18
N PRO A 33 3.28 9.83 -10.58
CA PRO A 33 3.23 8.98 -11.78
C PRO A 33 3.32 9.76 -13.10
N ARG A 34 3.07 11.08 -13.10
CA ARG A 34 3.09 11.91 -14.32
C ARG A 34 4.45 12.55 -14.57
N CYS A 35 5.01 13.23 -13.57
CA CYS A 35 6.24 14.01 -13.72
C CYS A 35 7.44 13.38 -13.00
N GLU A 36 7.25 12.20 -12.40
CA GLU A 36 8.30 11.43 -11.72
C GLU A 36 8.98 12.13 -10.52
N SER A 37 8.48 13.29 -10.13
CA SER A 37 9.04 14.03 -9.00
C SER A 37 8.81 13.30 -7.69
N VAL A 38 9.82 13.33 -6.82
CA VAL A 38 9.69 12.92 -5.42
C VAL A 38 8.92 14.01 -4.66
N LEU A 39 7.84 13.63 -3.99
CA LEU A 39 6.93 14.49 -3.25
C LEU A 39 6.93 14.14 -1.77
N TYR A 40 6.75 15.15 -0.93
CA TYR A 40 6.63 14.99 0.51
C TYR A 40 5.17 14.68 0.90
N ARG A 41 4.94 13.61 1.65
CA ARG A 41 3.59 13.11 2.01
C ARG A 41 2.74 14.15 2.74
N PRO A 42 3.22 14.82 3.81
CA PRO A 42 2.42 15.83 4.51
C PRO A 42 2.05 17.04 3.64
N GLU A 43 2.88 17.39 2.66
CA GLU A 43 2.58 18.45 1.70
C GLU A 43 1.53 17.99 0.69
N LEU A 44 1.66 16.75 0.21
CA LEU A 44 0.69 16.13 -0.68
C LEU A 44 -0.70 15.94 -0.03
N ASP A 45 -0.73 15.67 1.28
CA ASP A 45 -1.98 15.58 2.05
C ASP A 45 -2.70 16.94 2.13
N LYS A 46 -1.93 18.04 2.29
CA LYS A 46 -2.48 19.41 2.29
C LYS A 46 -3.01 19.82 0.92
N THR A 47 -2.42 19.32 -0.17
CA THR A 47 -2.87 19.56 -1.54
C THR A 47 -3.89 18.54 -2.03
N LEU A 48 -4.49 17.73 -1.15
CA LEU A 48 -5.53 16.74 -1.49
C LEU A 48 -5.06 15.72 -2.56
N ASP A 49 -3.83 15.20 -2.41
CA ASP A 49 -3.23 14.26 -3.35
C ASP A 49 -3.03 14.83 -4.78
N VAL A 50 -2.93 16.16 -4.90
CA VAL A 50 -2.54 16.87 -6.14
C VAL A 50 -1.04 17.15 -6.15
N CYS A 51 -0.37 16.78 -7.24
CA CYS A 51 1.06 17.04 -7.39
C CYS A 51 1.34 18.53 -7.62
N PRO A 52 2.13 19.20 -6.75
CA PRO A 52 2.38 20.65 -6.85
C PRO A 52 3.28 21.05 -8.03
N LYS A 53 3.92 20.09 -8.72
CA LYS A 53 4.82 20.36 -9.84
C LYS A 53 4.15 20.27 -11.22
N CYS A 54 3.05 19.55 -11.33
CA CYS A 54 2.44 19.23 -12.63
C CYS A 54 0.90 19.17 -12.60
N ASP A 55 0.31 19.58 -11.48
CA ASP A 55 -1.14 19.60 -11.21
C ASP A 55 -1.86 18.29 -11.54
N HIS A 56 -1.15 17.17 -11.40
CA HIS A 56 -1.72 15.86 -11.61
C HIS A 56 -2.44 15.38 -10.34
N HIS A 57 -3.73 15.09 -10.48
CA HIS A 57 -4.54 14.45 -9.45
C HIS A 57 -4.21 12.97 -9.33
N MET A 58 -3.72 12.54 -8.17
CA MET A 58 -3.43 11.13 -7.93
C MET A 58 -4.69 10.38 -7.56
N ARG A 59 -4.72 9.07 -7.89
CA ARG A 59 -5.81 8.20 -7.46
C ARG A 59 -5.77 8.03 -5.94
N ILE A 60 -6.89 8.34 -5.30
CA ILE A 60 -7.13 8.11 -3.87
C ILE A 60 -8.12 6.96 -3.67
N GLY A 61 -7.94 6.20 -2.59
CA GLY A 61 -8.86 5.11 -2.23
C GLY A 61 -10.20 5.64 -1.74
N ALA A 62 -11.26 4.84 -1.84
CA ALA A 62 -12.63 5.24 -1.52
C ALA A 62 -12.82 5.76 -0.07
N ARG A 63 -12.00 5.32 0.89
CA ARG A 63 -12.03 5.79 2.28
C ARG A 63 -11.42 7.20 2.47
N ARG A 64 -10.58 7.64 1.52
CA ARG A 64 -9.78 8.87 1.60
C ARG A 64 -10.26 9.97 0.64
N ARG A 65 -11.05 9.60 -0.37
CA ARG A 65 -11.82 10.55 -1.19
C ARG A 65 -12.89 11.22 -0.36
#